data_AF-A0A4P6Q629-F1
#
_entry.id   AF-A0A4P6Q629-F1
#
_cell.length_a   1.000
_cell.length_b   1.000
_cell.length_c   1.000
_cell.angle_alpha   90.00
_cell.angle_beta   90.00
_cell.angle_gamma   90.00
#
_symmetry.space_group_name_H-M   'P 1'
#
loop_
_entity.id
_entity.type
_entity.pdbx_description
1 polymer ?
#
loop_
_entity_poly.entity_id
_entity_poly.type
_entity_poly.pdbx_seq_one_letter_code
_entity_poly.pdbx_strand_id
1 'polypeptide(L)'
;MANHPMTVRRPERSELPAVAAAYTAANLHDPVLSWVIDDEDARRQLTGGPRQEAMAGYLAGVLDSGQLLIAEDEPGVVAGISLWERIDHSATGTPEPGEAEGARFVERFYGDYADRMKQLIELCGQRHPQSGAYWYLQNIVVDTDRRGQGVGGAMLDEHLRRVDAEGASAYLEASSPRNRRLYSRVGFADLGDPIELPGGPRLQPMWRPAAAEADRLGSAR
;
A
#
# COMPACT_ATOMS: atom_id res chain seq x y z
N MET A 1 -29.85 -11.65 7.03
CA MET A 1 -28.48 -11.73 6.48
C MET A 1 -27.57 -12.10 7.64
N ALA A 2 -26.78 -13.17 7.53
CA ALA A 2 -25.84 -13.54 8.58
C ALA A 2 -24.73 -12.47 8.65
N ASN A 3 -24.56 -11.86 9.82
CA ASN A 3 -23.48 -10.90 10.07
C ASN A 3 -22.18 -11.68 10.25
N HIS A 4 -21.42 -11.83 9.18
CA HIS A 4 -20.11 -12.47 9.24
C HIS A 4 -19.11 -11.46 9.83
N PRO A 5 -18.34 -11.83 10.87
CA PRO A 5 -17.32 -10.95 11.40
C PRO A 5 -16.22 -10.75 10.36
N MET A 6 -15.76 -9.51 10.20
CA MET A 6 -14.65 -9.20 9.32
C MET A 6 -13.38 -9.92 9.81
N THR A 7 -12.73 -10.64 8.91
CA THR A 7 -11.44 -11.30 9.14
C THR A 7 -10.36 -10.58 8.35
N VAL A 8 -9.16 -10.48 8.93
CA VAL A 8 -7.97 -9.94 8.24
C VAL A 8 -6.87 -10.98 8.34
N ARG A 9 -6.30 -11.37 7.22
CA ARG A 9 -5.29 -12.44 7.16
C ARG A 9 -4.35 -12.28 5.97
N ARG A 10 -3.24 -13.01 5.99
CA ARG A 10 -2.43 -13.22 4.79
C ARG A 10 -3.19 -14.20 3.86
N PRO A 11 -3.26 -13.93 2.55
CA PRO A 11 -3.76 -14.91 1.60
C PRO A 11 -2.76 -16.06 1.41
N GLU A 12 -3.26 -17.23 1.03
CA GLU A 12 -2.46 -18.31 0.50
C GLU A 12 -1.99 -17.99 -0.92
N ARG A 13 -0.87 -18.58 -1.36
CA ARG A 13 -0.35 -18.37 -2.72
C ARG A 13 -1.35 -18.77 -3.81
N SER A 14 -2.16 -19.79 -3.56
CA SER A 14 -3.23 -20.26 -4.44
C SER A 14 -4.33 -19.22 -4.65
N GLU A 15 -4.53 -18.29 -3.71
CA GLU A 15 -5.56 -17.25 -3.77
C GLU A 15 -5.12 -16.03 -4.59
N LEU A 16 -3.82 -15.88 -4.87
CA LEU A 16 -3.26 -14.68 -5.51
C LEU A 16 -3.92 -14.27 -6.84
N PRO A 17 -4.37 -15.18 -7.73
CA PRO A 17 -5.12 -14.79 -8.91
C PRO A 17 -6.42 -14.04 -8.57
N ALA A 18 -7.17 -14.49 -7.55
CA ALA A 18 -8.39 -13.83 -7.11
C ALA A 18 -8.10 -12.50 -6.40
N VAL A 19 -7.02 -12.47 -5.59
CA VAL A 19 -6.57 -11.25 -4.91
C VAL A 19 -6.11 -10.18 -5.93
N ALA A 20 -5.43 -10.57 -7.01
CA ALA A 20 -5.02 -9.67 -8.09
C ALA A 20 -6.24 -9.04 -8.80
N ALA A 21 -7.26 -9.84 -9.07
CA ALA A 21 -8.50 -9.35 -9.67
C ALA A 21 -9.20 -8.35 -8.75
N ALA A 22 -9.34 -8.68 -7.46
CA ALA A 22 -9.91 -7.78 -6.46
C ALA A 22 -9.10 -6.49 -6.29
N TYR A 23 -7.76 -6.59 -6.27
CA TYR A 23 -6.85 -5.44 -6.15
C TYR A 23 -7.05 -4.46 -7.30
N THR A 24 -6.98 -4.96 -8.54
CA THR A 24 -7.11 -4.12 -9.73
C THR A 24 -8.50 -3.51 -9.87
N ALA A 25 -9.57 -4.25 -9.53
CA ALA A 25 -10.92 -3.73 -9.51
C ALA A 25 -11.13 -2.62 -8.47
N ALA A 26 -10.66 -2.84 -7.24
CA ALA A 26 -10.80 -1.86 -6.15
C ALA A 26 -9.98 -0.58 -6.39
N ASN A 27 -8.86 -0.70 -7.12
CA ASN A 27 -7.96 0.42 -7.44
C ASN A 27 -8.36 1.20 -8.71
N LEU A 28 -9.31 0.70 -9.50
CA LEU A 28 -9.67 1.23 -10.83
C LEU A 28 -9.93 2.75 -10.84
N HIS A 29 -10.55 3.25 -9.77
CA HIS A 29 -10.95 4.65 -9.60
C HIS A 29 -10.11 5.39 -8.55
N ASP A 30 -8.95 4.84 -8.16
CA ASP A 30 -8.03 5.54 -7.28
C ASP A 30 -7.49 6.81 -7.98
N PRO A 31 -7.44 7.98 -7.30
CA PRO A 31 -6.96 9.22 -7.91
C PRO A 31 -5.50 9.18 -8.38
N VAL A 32 -4.63 8.40 -7.71
CA VAL A 32 -3.22 8.25 -8.10
C VAL A 32 -3.12 7.35 -9.31
N LEU A 33 -3.83 6.21 -9.33
CA LEU A 33 -3.89 5.36 -10.53
C LEU A 33 -4.49 6.12 -11.72
N SER A 34 -5.53 6.93 -11.48
CA SER A 34 -6.16 7.78 -12.51
C SER A 34 -5.24 8.87 -13.02
N TRP A 35 -4.26 9.30 -12.21
CA TRP A 35 -3.21 10.18 -12.66
C TRP A 35 -2.16 9.42 -13.48
N VAL A 36 -1.75 8.22 -13.08
CA VAL A 36 -0.75 7.43 -13.83
C VAL A 36 -1.26 6.99 -15.20
N ILE A 37 -2.49 6.51 -15.25
CA ILE A 37 -3.16 6.07 -16.47
C ILE A 37 -4.38 6.97 -16.58
N ASP A 38 -4.32 8.02 -17.39
CA ASP A 38 -5.42 8.99 -17.52
C ASP A 38 -6.59 8.45 -18.37
N ASP A 39 -6.29 7.57 -19.32
CA ASP A 39 -7.27 6.81 -20.12
C ASP A 39 -8.03 5.77 -19.26
N GLU A 40 -9.36 5.93 -19.18
CA GLU A 40 -10.22 5.03 -18.42
C GLU A 40 -10.33 3.62 -19.02
N ASP A 41 -10.36 3.50 -20.35
CA ASP A 41 -10.43 2.20 -21.01
C ASP A 41 -9.12 1.42 -20.79
N ALA A 42 -7.98 2.13 -20.82
CA ALA A 42 -6.69 1.54 -20.47
C ALA A 42 -6.65 1.08 -19.00
N ARG A 43 -7.26 1.83 -18.07
CA ARG A 43 -7.40 1.40 -16.67
C ARG A 43 -8.30 0.16 -16.56
N ARG A 44 -9.43 0.10 -17.27
CA ARG A 44 -10.33 -1.07 -17.29
C ARG A 44 -9.64 -2.31 -17.83
N GLN A 45 -8.72 -2.17 -18.79
CA GLN A 45 -7.92 -3.29 -19.30
C GLN A 45 -6.97 -3.88 -18.24
N LEU A 46 -6.64 -3.15 -17.17
CA LEU A 46 -5.85 -3.71 -16.06
C LEU A 46 -6.59 -4.82 -15.31
N THR A 47 -7.92 -4.80 -15.29
CA THR A 47 -8.73 -5.73 -14.49
C THR A 47 -8.91 -7.10 -15.16
N GLY A 48 -8.17 -7.40 -16.23
CA GLY A 48 -8.27 -8.66 -16.96
C GLY A 48 -7.04 -9.01 -17.80
N GLY A 49 -7.09 -10.18 -18.44
CA GLY A 49 -6.08 -10.63 -19.39
C GLY A 49 -4.68 -10.89 -18.80
N PRO A 50 -3.62 -10.84 -19.63
CA PRO A 50 -2.25 -11.16 -19.21
C PRO A 50 -1.69 -10.25 -18.09
N ARG A 51 -2.29 -9.07 -17.87
CA ARG A 51 -1.88 -8.16 -16.80
C ARG A 51 -2.24 -8.71 -15.41
N GLN A 52 -3.23 -9.59 -15.31
CA GLN A 52 -3.57 -10.26 -14.05
C GLN A 52 -2.48 -11.23 -13.60
N GLU A 53 -1.84 -11.94 -14.52
CA GLU A 53 -0.71 -12.81 -14.20
C GLU A 53 0.49 -12.00 -13.69
N ALA A 54 0.76 -10.83 -14.30
CA ALA A 54 1.80 -9.93 -13.84
C ALA A 54 1.50 -9.37 -12.44
N MET A 55 0.25 -8.98 -12.17
CA MET A 55 -0.19 -8.54 -10.84
C MET A 55 -0.09 -9.65 -9.80
N ALA A 56 -0.56 -10.87 -10.11
CA ALA A 56 -0.44 -12.01 -9.21
C ALA A 56 1.02 -12.35 -8.89
N GLY A 57 1.92 -12.26 -9.89
CA GLY A 57 3.36 -12.42 -9.68
C GLY A 57 3.97 -11.33 -8.78
N TYR A 58 3.56 -10.07 -8.96
CA TYR A 58 3.97 -8.99 -8.08
C TYR A 58 3.47 -9.18 -6.64
N LEU A 59 2.20 -9.54 -6.45
CA LEU A 59 1.63 -9.85 -5.14
C LEU A 59 2.31 -11.06 -4.48
N ALA A 60 2.76 -12.05 -5.26
CA ALA A 60 3.57 -13.16 -4.77
C ALA A 60 4.91 -12.66 -4.19
N GLY A 61 5.55 -11.69 -4.86
CA GLY A 61 6.77 -11.04 -4.36
C GLY A 61 6.52 -10.30 -3.04
N VAL A 62 5.45 -9.50 -2.96
CA VAL A 62 5.06 -8.81 -1.71
C VAL A 62 4.76 -9.80 -0.58
N LEU A 63 4.14 -10.95 -0.91
CA LEU A 63 3.90 -12.01 0.06
C LEU A 63 5.20 -12.66 0.57
N ASP A 64 6.29 -12.61 -0.19
CA ASP A 64 7.56 -13.24 0.16
C ASP A 64 8.49 -12.32 0.96
N SER A 65 8.58 -11.04 0.56
CA SER A 65 9.49 -10.07 1.19
C SER A 65 8.80 -9.12 2.18
N GLY A 66 7.47 -9.03 2.16
CA GLY A 66 6.73 -8.07 2.97
C GLY A 66 5.48 -8.64 3.64
N GLN A 67 4.44 -7.81 3.69
CA GLN A 67 3.15 -8.19 4.23
C GLN A 67 2.02 -7.82 3.24
N LEU A 68 1.43 -8.86 2.67
CA LEU A 68 0.16 -8.80 1.96
C LEU A 68 -0.96 -9.24 2.90
N LEU A 69 -1.94 -8.38 3.15
CA LEU A 69 -3.16 -8.72 3.89
C LEU A 69 -4.38 -8.58 2.99
N ILE A 70 -5.34 -9.49 3.19
CA ILE A 70 -6.70 -9.38 2.69
C ILE A 70 -7.66 -9.25 3.87
N ALA A 71 -8.70 -8.45 3.69
CA ALA A 71 -9.87 -8.43 4.55
C ALA A 71 -11.02 -9.16 3.87
N GLU A 72 -11.75 -9.97 4.61
CA GLU A 72 -12.96 -10.66 4.15
C GLU A 72 -14.09 -10.36 5.13
N ASP A 73 -15.25 -9.97 4.62
CA ASP A 73 -16.49 -9.85 5.39
C ASP A 73 -17.48 -10.98 5.06
N GLU A 74 -17.16 -11.79 4.05
CA GLU A 74 -17.87 -12.99 3.64
C GLU A 74 -16.81 -14.02 3.22
N PRO A 75 -17.00 -15.33 3.50
CA PRO A 75 -15.99 -16.34 3.20
C PRO A 75 -15.57 -16.34 1.72
N GLY A 76 -14.29 -16.10 1.45
CA GLY A 76 -13.72 -16.09 0.10
C GLY A 76 -13.99 -14.82 -0.72
N VAL A 77 -14.61 -13.79 -0.14
CA VAL A 77 -14.85 -12.50 -0.80
C VAL A 77 -13.92 -11.44 -0.23
N VAL A 78 -12.95 -11.02 -1.05
CA VAL A 78 -11.97 -9.99 -0.68
C VAL A 78 -12.64 -8.61 -0.62
N ALA A 79 -12.78 -8.08 0.58
CA ALA A 79 -13.30 -6.74 0.87
C ALA A 79 -12.27 -5.64 0.71
N GLY A 80 -10.99 -5.97 0.91
CA GLY A 80 -9.89 -5.01 0.84
C GLY A 80 -8.55 -5.71 0.90
N ILE A 81 -7.52 -5.00 0.43
CA ILE A 81 -6.14 -5.47 0.36
C ILE A 81 -5.22 -4.36 0.89
N SER A 82 -4.19 -4.74 1.65
CA SER A 82 -3.09 -3.83 2.00
C SER A 82 -1.73 -4.47 1.71
N LEU A 83 -0.84 -3.68 1.12
CA LEU A 83 0.52 -4.06 0.73
C LEU A 83 1.52 -3.29 1.61
N TRP A 84 2.34 -4.01 2.35
CA TRP A 84 3.40 -3.42 3.17
C TRP A 84 4.76 -4.00 2.81
N GLU A 85 5.76 -3.13 2.84
CA GLU A 85 7.15 -3.47 2.62
C GLU A 85 7.96 -3.12 3.87
N ARG A 86 8.99 -3.94 4.18
CA ARG A 86 9.95 -3.61 5.23
C ARG A 86 11.14 -2.90 4.60
N ILE A 87 11.35 -1.64 4.95
CA ILE A 87 12.52 -0.88 4.55
C ILE A 87 13.53 -0.88 5.70
N ASP A 88 14.79 -1.22 5.42
CA ASP A 88 15.87 -1.21 6.40
C ASP A 88 17.16 -0.63 5.81
N HIS A 89 17.41 0.66 6.08
CA HIS A 89 18.62 1.35 5.63
C HIS A 89 19.87 0.97 6.43
N SER A 90 19.72 0.20 7.51
CA SER A 90 20.85 -0.29 8.31
C SER A 90 21.36 -1.65 7.84
N ALA A 91 20.60 -2.33 6.97
CA ALA A 91 21.02 -3.59 6.38
C ALA A 91 22.23 -3.39 5.46
N THR A 92 23.39 -3.91 5.87
CA THR A 92 24.58 -3.97 5.00
C THR A 92 24.43 -5.15 4.04
N GLY A 93 24.11 -4.89 2.77
CA GLY A 93 23.91 -5.94 1.77
C GLY A 93 23.99 -5.43 0.33
N THR A 94 24.18 -6.36 -0.61
CA THR A 94 24.07 -6.15 -2.07
C THR A 94 22.75 -5.49 -2.47
N PRO A 95 22.67 -4.79 -3.62
CA PRO A 95 21.42 -4.23 -4.12
C PRO A 95 20.27 -5.24 -4.01
N GLU A 96 19.13 -4.80 -3.49
CA GLU A 96 17.94 -5.65 -3.31
C GLU A 96 17.56 -6.26 -4.67
N PRO A 97 17.55 -7.60 -4.82
CA PRO A 97 17.12 -8.28 -6.05
C PRO A 97 15.73 -7.82 -6.54
N GLY A 98 14.92 -7.27 -5.63
CA GLY A 98 13.59 -6.72 -5.88
C GLY A 98 13.54 -5.48 -6.77
N GLU A 99 14.60 -4.67 -6.88
CA GLU A 99 14.56 -3.45 -7.71
C GLU A 99 14.40 -3.77 -9.19
N ALA A 100 15.18 -4.73 -9.70
CA ALA A 100 15.11 -5.16 -11.09
C ALA A 100 13.79 -5.90 -11.41
N GLU A 101 13.26 -6.64 -10.43
CA GLU A 101 11.95 -7.29 -10.54
C GLU A 101 10.81 -6.27 -10.55
N GLY A 102 10.87 -5.27 -9.67
CA GLY A 102 9.95 -4.14 -9.63
C GLY A 102 9.93 -3.36 -10.94
N ALA A 103 11.11 -3.04 -11.48
CA ALA A 103 11.22 -2.37 -12.78
C ALA A 103 10.57 -3.21 -13.91
N ARG A 104 10.85 -4.51 -13.97
CA ARG A 104 10.23 -5.43 -14.95
C ARG A 104 8.71 -5.53 -14.78
N PHE A 105 8.23 -5.54 -13.54
CA PHE A 105 6.79 -5.51 -13.26
C PHE A 105 6.16 -4.21 -13.77
N VAL A 106 6.78 -3.06 -13.51
CA VAL A 106 6.28 -1.75 -13.96
C VAL A 106 6.11 -1.72 -15.48
N GLU A 107 7.14 -2.16 -16.23
CA GLU A 107 7.06 -2.25 -17.69
C GLU A 107 5.93 -3.18 -18.15
N ARG A 108 5.85 -4.37 -17.56
CA ARG A 108 4.88 -5.40 -17.99
C ARG A 108 3.44 -5.02 -17.66
N PHE A 109 3.20 -4.40 -16.51
CA PHE A 109 1.85 -4.12 -16.02
C PHE A 109 1.31 -2.79 -16.56
N TYR A 110 2.13 -1.74 -16.56
CA TYR A 110 1.71 -0.39 -16.97
C TYR A 110 1.95 -0.12 -18.46
N GLY A 111 2.85 -0.83 -19.14
CA GLY A 111 3.09 -0.69 -20.58
C GLY A 111 3.42 0.76 -20.95
N ASP A 112 2.64 1.35 -21.85
CA ASP A 112 2.80 2.74 -22.31
C ASP A 112 2.75 3.77 -21.16
N TYR A 113 2.20 3.42 -20.00
CA TYR A 113 2.11 4.28 -18.81
C TYR A 113 3.25 4.03 -17.80
N ALA A 114 4.21 3.16 -18.11
CA ALA A 114 5.30 2.78 -17.22
C ALA A 114 6.14 3.98 -16.77
N ASP A 115 6.44 4.94 -17.65
CA ASP A 115 7.25 6.10 -17.29
C ASP A 115 6.55 7.01 -16.26
N ARG A 116 5.22 7.12 -16.34
CA ARG A 116 4.44 7.88 -15.35
C ARG A 116 4.37 7.17 -14.00
N MET A 117 4.33 5.83 -14.01
CA MET A 117 4.47 5.04 -12.78
C MET A 117 5.87 5.18 -12.17
N LYS A 118 6.93 5.15 -12.98
CA LYS A 118 8.31 5.40 -12.50
C LYS A 118 8.44 6.81 -11.92
N GLN A 119 7.81 7.82 -12.54
CA GLN A 119 7.80 9.17 -12.00
C GLN A 119 7.12 9.23 -10.62
N LEU A 120 6.00 8.53 -10.43
CA LEU A 120 5.37 8.41 -9.11
C LEU A 120 6.30 7.77 -8.09
N ILE A 121 6.91 6.64 -8.44
CA ILE A 121 7.84 5.90 -7.56
C ILE A 121 9.02 6.79 -7.16
N GLU A 122 9.62 7.51 -8.11
CA GLU A 122 10.74 8.42 -7.86
C GLU A 122 10.34 9.57 -6.93
N LEU A 123 9.20 10.23 -7.20
CA LEU A 123 8.73 11.34 -6.37
C LEU A 123 8.42 10.92 -4.93
N CYS A 124 7.84 9.73 -4.72
CA CYS A 124 7.65 9.15 -3.39
C CYS A 124 9.00 8.79 -2.74
N GLY A 125 9.88 8.11 -3.47
CA GLY A 125 11.18 7.65 -2.97
C GLY A 125 12.06 8.78 -2.45
N GLN A 126 12.02 9.97 -3.07
CA GLN A 126 12.72 11.18 -2.61
C GLN A 126 12.28 11.66 -1.21
N ARG A 127 11.13 11.20 -0.72
CA ARG A 127 10.50 11.64 0.54
C ARG A 127 10.49 10.56 1.60
N HIS A 128 10.83 9.33 1.23
CA HIS A 128 11.03 8.24 2.17
C HIS A 128 12.05 8.63 3.25
N PRO A 129 11.82 8.26 4.52
CA PRO A 129 12.82 8.41 5.58
C PRO A 129 14.13 7.70 5.20
N GLN A 130 15.26 8.42 5.17
CA GLN A 130 16.54 7.91 4.65
C GLN A 130 17.41 7.20 5.71
N SER A 131 16.82 6.84 6.85
CA SER A 131 17.57 6.25 7.97
C SER A 131 16.70 5.34 8.82
N GLY A 132 17.33 4.34 9.42
CA GLY A 132 16.67 3.37 10.28
C GLY A 132 15.87 2.34 9.48
N ALA A 133 15.01 1.61 10.19
CA ALA A 133 14.14 0.59 9.62
C ALA A 133 12.68 0.87 9.97
N TYR A 134 11.79 0.70 9.00
CA TYR A 134 10.37 0.99 9.13
C TYR A 134 9.51 0.15 8.19
N TRP A 135 8.24 0.02 8.53
CA TRP A 135 7.24 -0.56 7.63
C TRP A 135 6.64 0.51 6.73
N TYR A 136 6.63 0.29 5.42
CA TYR A 136 6.04 1.18 4.44
C TYR A 136 4.69 0.60 3.97
N LEU A 137 3.59 1.32 4.18
CA LEU A 137 2.30 1.00 3.56
C LEU A 137 2.30 1.53 2.13
N GLN A 138 2.67 0.68 1.18
CA GLN A 138 2.73 1.04 -0.24
C GLN A 138 1.33 1.29 -0.83
N ASN A 139 0.36 0.46 -0.44
CA ASN A 139 -1.01 0.63 -0.93
C ASN A 139 -2.04 0.00 0.00
N ILE A 140 -3.22 0.60 0.08
CA ILE A 140 -4.41 0.02 0.71
C ILE A 140 -5.63 0.33 -0.14
N VAL A 141 -6.31 -0.71 -0.61
CA VAL A 141 -7.55 -0.59 -1.37
C VAL A 141 -8.68 -1.30 -0.67
N VAL A 142 -9.87 -0.73 -0.80
CA VAL A 142 -11.13 -1.30 -0.32
C VAL A 142 -12.09 -1.32 -1.48
N ASP A 143 -12.73 -2.47 -1.68
CA ASP A 143 -13.79 -2.64 -2.66
C ASP A 143 -14.83 -1.53 -2.52
N THR A 144 -15.29 -1.01 -3.65
CA THR A 144 -16.13 0.20 -3.68
C THR A 144 -17.41 0.04 -2.87
N ASP A 145 -18.03 -1.13 -2.88
CA ASP A 145 -19.28 -1.42 -2.17
C ASP A 145 -19.05 -1.66 -0.67
N ARG A 146 -17.81 -1.95 -0.27
CA ARG A 146 -17.40 -2.14 1.14
C ARG A 146 -16.76 -0.91 1.78
N ARG A 147 -16.68 0.22 1.08
CA ARG A 147 -16.11 1.46 1.62
C ARG A 147 -16.98 2.02 2.75
N GLY A 148 -16.31 2.55 3.77
CA GLY A 148 -16.99 3.15 4.93
C GLY A 148 -17.49 2.15 5.97
N GLN A 149 -17.29 0.84 5.75
CA GLN A 149 -17.70 -0.22 6.66
C GLN A 149 -16.58 -0.64 7.64
N GLY A 150 -15.50 0.14 7.74
CA GLY A 150 -14.38 -0.14 8.65
C GLY A 150 -13.27 -1.05 8.09
N VAL A 151 -13.41 -1.56 6.85
CA VAL A 151 -12.45 -2.51 6.23
C VAL A 151 -10.99 -2.04 6.27
N GLY A 152 -10.73 -0.82 5.78
CA GLY A 152 -9.37 -0.27 5.80
C GLY A 152 -8.82 -0.06 7.22
N GLY A 153 -9.69 0.27 8.18
CA GLY A 153 -9.32 0.40 9.59
C GLY A 153 -8.87 -0.93 10.19
N ALA A 154 -9.63 -2.00 9.94
CA ALA A 154 -9.27 -3.32 10.45
C ALA A 154 -7.96 -3.86 9.86
N MET A 155 -7.69 -3.61 8.57
CA MET A 155 -6.40 -3.98 7.97
C MET A 155 -5.22 -3.20 8.59
N LEU A 156 -5.41 -1.90 8.84
CA LEU A 156 -4.42 -1.08 9.55
C LEU A 156 -4.20 -1.61 10.98
N ASP A 157 -5.27 -1.85 11.73
CA ASP A 157 -5.20 -2.32 13.12
C ASP A 157 -4.48 -3.68 13.21
N GLU A 158 -4.75 -4.61 12.29
CA GLU A 158 -4.10 -5.93 12.25
C GLU A 158 -2.58 -5.79 12.09
N HIS A 159 -2.13 -5.02 11.09
CA HIS A 159 -0.71 -4.91 10.83
C HIS A 159 0.01 -4.01 11.85
N LEU A 160 -0.59 -2.89 12.25
CA LEU A 160 0.04 -1.95 13.18
C LEU A 160 0.27 -2.56 14.56
N ARG A 161 -0.60 -3.47 15.02
CA ARG A 161 -0.33 -4.25 16.25
C ARG A 161 0.97 -5.06 16.14
N ARG A 162 1.26 -5.60 14.97
CA ARG A 162 2.52 -6.32 14.72
C ARG A 162 3.70 -5.34 14.66
N VAL A 163 3.55 -4.21 13.95
CA VAL A 163 4.56 -3.13 13.92
C VAL A 163 4.91 -2.67 15.35
N ASP A 164 3.91 -2.52 16.21
CA ASP A 164 4.07 -2.14 17.61
C ASP A 164 4.82 -3.21 18.42
N ALA A 165 4.44 -4.49 18.24
CA ALA A 165 5.11 -5.60 18.90
C ALA A 165 6.59 -5.74 18.48
N GLU A 166 6.92 -5.34 17.26
CA GLU A 166 8.30 -5.28 16.73
C GLU A 166 9.06 -4.03 17.22
N GLY A 167 8.39 -3.08 17.87
CA GLY A 167 8.97 -1.80 18.24
C GLY A 167 9.43 -0.97 17.04
N ALA A 168 8.77 -1.16 15.88
CA ALA A 168 9.13 -0.51 14.63
C ALA A 168 8.30 0.74 14.37
N SER A 169 8.83 1.63 13.53
CA SER A 169 8.08 2.76 12.98
C SER A 169 7.36 2.37 11.69
N ALA A 170 6.39 3.18 11.26
CA ALA A 170 5.70 3.01 9.99
C ALA A 170 5.58 4.32 9.20
N TYR A 171 5.56 4.20 7.88
CA TYR A 171 5.51 5.29 6.92
C TYR A 171 4.48 5.03 5.82
N LEU A 172 3.89 6.09 5.27
CA LEU A 172 2.99 6.05 4.12
C LEU A 172 2.85 7.42 3.48
N GLU A 173 2.25 7.48 2.29
CA GLU A 173 1.72 8.71 1.71
C GLU A 173 0.19 8.67 1.57
N ALA A 174 -0.49 9.60 2.23
CA ALA A 174 -1.93 9.75 2.12
C ALA A 174 -2.32 10.49 0.84
N SER A 175 -2.98 9.79 -0.09
CA SER A 175 -3.44 10.32 -1.38
C SER A 175 -4.73 11.15 -1.33
N SER A 176 -5.35 11.31 -0.16
CA SER A 176 -6.55 12.13 0.01
C SER A 176 -6.73 12.64 1.45
N PRO A 177 -7.51 13.72 1.67
CA PRO A 177 -7.84 14.19 3.02
C PRO A 177 -8.59 13.15 3.86
N ARG A 178 -9.36 12.26 3.22
CA ARG A 178 -10.03 11.14 3.90
C ARG A 178 -9.01 10.14 4.43
N ASN A 179 -8.04 9.76 3.60
CA ASN A 179 -6.97 8.82 3.97
C ASN A 179 -6.12 9.42 5.09
N ARG A 180 -5.71 10.69 4.96
CA ARG A 180 -4.96 11.40 6.01
C ARG A 180 -5.67 11.37 7.36
N ARG A 181 -6.98 11.66 7.40
CA ARG A 181 -7.79 11.56 8.64
C ARG A 181 -7.89 10.14 9.18
N LEU A 182 -7.97 9.12 8.32
CA LEU A 182 -7.97 7.71 8.73
C LEU A 182 -6.64 7.38 9.42
N TYR A 183 -5.51 7.67 8.78
CA TYR A 183 -4.19 7.35 9.30
C TYR A 183 -3.86 8.13 10.58
N SER A 184 -4.29 9.40 10.69
CA SER A 184 -4.12 10.17 11.93
C SER A 184 -4.80 9.55 13.14
N ARG A 185 -5.93 8.83 12.96
CA ARG A 185 -6.61 8.16 14.08
C ARG A 185 -5.83 6.97 14.63
N VAL A 186 -4.94 6.39 13.82
CA VAL A 186 -4.12 5.23 14.21
C VAL A 186 -2.66 5.60 14.48
N GLY A 187 -2.40 6.89 14.74
CA GLY A 187 -1.11 7.38 15.26
C GLY A 187 -0.13 7.91 14.23
N PHE A 188 -0.50 8.02 12.95
CA PHE A 188 0.33 8.70 11.95
C PHE A 188 0.21 10.22 12.06
N ALA A 189 1.34 10.92 12.02
CA ALA A 189 1.42 12.37 11.91
C ALA A 189 2.02 12.77 10.57
N ASP A 190 1.74 13.98 10.10
CA ASP A 190 2.31 14.46 8.84
C ASP A 190 3.84 14.60 8.94
N LEU A 191 4.54 14.17 7.90
CA LEU A 191 5.99 14.26 7.79
C LEU A 191 6.35 15.22 6.63
N GLY A 192 6.62 16.48 6.98
CA GLY A 192 6.99 17.51 6.02
C GLY A 192 5.88 17.86 5.02
N ASP A 193 6.28 18.55 3.94
CA ASP A 193 5.36 19.04 2.91
C ASP A 193 4.80 17.92 2.01
N PRO A 194 3.58 18.09 1.47
CA PRO A 194 3.03 17.17 0.47
C PRO A 194 3.91 17.00 -0.77
N ILE A 195 3.87 15.80 -1.34
CA ILE A 195 4.41 15.48 -2.66
C ILE A 195 3.43 15.99 -3.72
N GLU A 196 3.93 16.84 -4.60
CA GLU A 196 3.16 17.38 -5.71
C GLU A 196 3.30 16.47 -6.94
N LEU A 197 2.24 15.75 -7.30
CA LEU A 197 2.16 15.10 -8.60
C LEU A 197 1.75 16.14 -9.65
N PRO A 198 2.50 16.32 -10.76
CA PRO A 198 2.16 17.31 -11.78
C PRO A 198 0.74 17.14 -12.33
N GLY A 199 -0.16 18.07 -12.03
CA GLY A 199 -1.57 17.99 -12.43
C GLY A 199 -2.36 16.85 -11.77
N GLY A 200 -1.86 16.30 -10.65
CA GLY A 200 -2.44 15.15 -9.95
C GLY A 200 -2.82 15.44 -8.50
N PRO A 201 -3.19 14.39 -7.74
CA PRO A 201 -3.42 14.52 -6.32
C PRO A 201 -2.13 14.84 -5.57
N ARG A 202 -2.27 15.53 -4.44
CA ARG A 202 -1.17 15.77 -3.49
C ARG A 202 -1.09 14.59 -2.55
N LEU A 203 0.08 14.01 -2.38
CA LEU A 203 0.30 12.91 -1.44
C LEU A 203 0.93 13.48 -0.17
N GLN A 204 0.31 13.28 0.98
CA GLN A 204 0.88 13.73 2.25
C GLN A 204 1.74 12.61 2.86
N PRO A 205 3.07 12.73 2.94
CA PRO A 205 3.89 11.80 3.70
C PRO A 205 3.47 11.83 5.17
N MET A 206 3.37 10.66 5.80
CA MET A 206 3.00 10.52 7.20
C MET A 206 3.89 9.48 7.89
N TRP A 207 4.22 9.76 9.15
CA TRP A 207 5.08 8.94 9.99
C TRP A 207 4.35 8.54 11.26
N ARG A 208 4.50 7.27 11.63
CA ARG A 208 4.12 6.74 12.93
C ARG A 208 5.37 6.24 13.64
N PRO A 209 5.84 6.94 14.69
CA PRO A 209 7.06 6.55 15.39
C PRO A 209 6.87 5.24 16.14
N ALA A 210 7.96 4.50 16.35
CA ALA A 210 8.01 3.41 17.32
C ALA A 210 7.67 3.93 18.72
N ALA A 211 7.10 3.07 19.60
CA ALA A 211 6.72 3.48 20.95
C ALA A 211 7.86 4.18 21.72
N ALA A 212 9.08 3.63 21.66
CA ALA A 212 10.24 4.23 22.31
C ALA A 212 10.68 5.58 21.71
N GLU A 213 10.40 5.83 20.43
CA GLU A 213 10.63 7.13 19.78
C GLU A 213 9.54 8.13 20.20
N ALA A 214 8.28 7.68 20.26
CA ALA A 214 7.15 8.48 20.72
C ALA A 214 7.35 8.98 22.15
N ASP A 215 7.83 8.12 23.07
CA ASP A 215 8.09 8.49 24.47
C ASP A 215 9.15 9.60 24.59
N ARG A 216 10.19 9.56 23.74
CA ARG A 216 11.22 10.62 23.70
C ARG A 216 10.66 11.93 23.17
N LEU A 217 9.84 11.88 22.12
CA LEU A 217 9.19 13.05 21.53
C LEU A 217 8.17 13.68 22.49
N GLY A 218 7.47 12.85 23.27
CA GLY A 218 6.50 13.28 24.28
C GLY A 218 7.15 13.85 25.54
N SER A 219 8.30 13.32 25.96
CA SER A 219 9.04 13.81 27.14
C SER A 219 9.80 15.12 26.91
N ALA A 220 9.92 15.56 25.65
CA ALA A 220 10.59 16.80 25.26
C ALA A 220 9.66 18.03 25.17
N ARG A 221 8.39 17.90 25.61
CA ARG A 221 7.38 18.96 25.65
C ARG A 221 6.97 19.28 27.09
#